data_AF-A0AAD6B292-F1
#
_entry.id   AF-A0AAD6B292-F1
#
_cell.length_a   1.000
_cell.length_b   1.000
_cell.length_c   1.000
_cell.angle_alpha   90.00
_cell.angle_beta   90.00
_cell.angle_gamma   90.00
#
_symmetry.space_group_name_H-M   'P 1'
#
loop_
_entity.id
_entity.type
_entity.pdbx_description
1 polymer ?
#
loop_
_entity_poly.entity_id
_entity_poly.type
_entity_poly.pdbx_seq_one_letter_code
_entity_poly.pdbx_strand_id
1 'polypeptide(L)'
;MHQGVPTQQGVSTRRTTQDEGSWSSRSRSSCRSLCPPSGAPLWAWLLLGALLVPGAWSFLNEEQEELLVELHNHYRGQVSPSASAMMPLSNWREAWRRLPGETCVAPTTETNIHSYIQKWDANLKVIAEGYAAKCIWNHNPDLMETGENLFAGTGPLDIREALEKWFLEHLDHDFQNNSCTEDKLCGHYTQMVWADTHRVGCAFHFCNNMQGLNWERVSYLVCNYYPP
;
A
#
# COMPACT_ATOMS: atom_id res chain seq x y z
N MET A 1 -49.72 10.54 -40.42
CA MET A 1 -51.02 9.92 -40.79
C MET A 1 -51.02 8.48 -40.29
N HIS A 2 -52.15 8.04 -39.73
CA HIS A 2 -52.50 6.72 -39.15
C HIS A 2 -51.85 6.38 -37.78
N GLN A 3 -52.56 6.47 -36.63
CA GLN A 3 -53.70 5.66 -36.11
C GLN A 3 -53.22 4.23 -35.70
N GLY A 4 -53.44 3.68 -34.50
CA GLY A 4 -54.30 4.07 -33.38
C GLY A 4 -54.08 3.23 -32.09
N VAL A 5 -54.75 3.68 -31.03
CA VAL A 5 -55.05 3.04 -29.71
C VAL A 5 -56.39 2.26 -29.90
N PRO A 6 -57.03 1.47 -28.99
CA PRO A 6 -56.95 1.30 -27.51
C PRO A 6 -57.01 -0.19 -27.05
N THR A 7 -57.14 -0.64 -25.79
CA THR A 7 -57.98 -0.29 -24.61
C THR A 7 -57.50 -1.19 -23.44
N GLN A 8 -57.21 -0.69 -22.22
CA GLN A 8 -58.08 -0.55 -21.03
C GLN A 8 -58.60 -1.88 -20.43
N GLN A 9 -58.74 -2.14 -19.12
CA GLN A 9 -58.58 -1.40 -17.85
C GLN A 9 -58.88 -2.37 -16.67
N GLY A 10 -58.56 -1.95 -15.42
CA GLY A 10 -59.25 -2.36 -14.17
C GLY A 10 -58.46 -3.35 -13.30
N VAL A 11 -57.73 -2.99 -12.24
CA VAL A 11 -58.01 -2.26 -10.97
C VAL A 11 -58.86 -3.07 -9.95
N SER A 12 -58.23 -3.34 -8.79
CA SER A 12 -58.73 -3.13 -7.40
C SER A 12 -58.78 -4.31 -6.43
N THR A 13 -57.85 -4.24 -5.47
CA THR A 13 -57.98 -4.28 -3.99
C THR A 13 -58.62 -5.45 -3.17
N ARG A 14 -57.84 -5.76 -2.09
CA ARG A 14 -58.17 -6.07 -0.67
C ARG A 14 -58.59 -7.49 -0.21
N ARG A 15 -57.63 -8.10 0.53
CA ARG A 15 -57.61 -8.61 1.93
C ARG A 15 -58.69 -9.53 2.53
N THR A 16 -58.16 -10.51 3.29
CA THR A 16 -58.66 -11.25 4.49
C THR A 16 -59.74 -12.32 4.22
N THR A 17 -59.74 -13.56 4.75
CA THR A 17 -59.31 -14.19 6.03
C THR A 17 -59.08 -15.72 5.91
N GLN A 18 -58.34 -16.30 6.87
CA GLN A 18 -58.45 -17.61 7.60
C GLN A 18 -59.49 -18.67 7.13
N ASP A 19 -59.38 -20.00 7.35
CA ASP A 19 -58.47 -20.93 8.05
C ASP A 19 -58.85 -22.39 7.64
N GLU A 20 -58.04 -23.37 8.06
CA GLU A 20 -58.25 -24.84 8.08
C GLU A 20 -58.10 -25.61 6.75
N GLY A 21 -57.37 -26.73 6.62
CA GLY A 21 -56.62 -27.57 7.55
C GLY A 21 -56.45 -28.94 6.86
N SER A 22 -55.23 -29.50 6.80
CA SER A 22 -54.99 -30.95 6.83
C SER A 22 -53.49 -31.25 6.71
N TRP A 23 -53.01 -32.05 7.65
CA TRP A 23 -51.63 -32.46 7.84
C TRP A 23 -51.12 -33.38 6.74
N SER A 24 -49.89 -33.14 6.28
CA SER A 24 -48.98 -34.25 6.00
C SER A 24 -47.54 -33.86 6.33
N SER A 25 -46.96 -34.68 7.21
CA SER A 25 -45.63 -34.58 7.78
C SER A 25 -44.53 -34.75 6.73
N ARG A 26 -43.68 -33.73 6.54
CA ARG A 26 -42.30 -33.93 6.06
C ARG A 26 -41.32 -33.09 6.86
N SER A 27 -40.27 -33.78 7.29
CA SER A 27 -39.26 -33.39 8.27
C SER A 27 -38.55 -32.09 7.93
N ARG A 28 -38.36 -31.24 8.94
CA ARG A 28 -37.41 -30.12 8.94
C ARG A 28 -36.02 -30.66 8.61
N SER A 29 -35.42 -30.19 7.51
CA SER A 29 -33.98 -30.30 7.29
C SER A 29 -33.28 -29.47 8.36
N SER A 30 -32.76 -30.18 9.35
CA SER A 30 -31.93 -29.65 10.42
C SER A 30 -30.76 -28.85 9.86
N CYS A 31 -30.47 -27.70 10.48
CA CYS A 31 -29.21 -26.99 10.32
C CYS A 31 -28.07 -27.99 10.48
N ARG A 32 -27.28 -28.20 9.42
CA ARG A 32 -25.97 -28.81 9.57
C ARG A 32 -25.07 -27.79 10.25
N SER A 33 -25.12 -27.80 11.58
CA SER A 33 -24.04 -27.32 12.42
C SER A 33 -22.77 -28.02 11.94
N LEU A 34 -21.81 -27.26 11.40
CA LEU A 34 -20.46 -27.74 11.22
C LEU A 34 -19.89 -27.98 12.62
N CYS A 35 -20.02 -29.21 13.13
CA CYS A 35 -19.26 -29.63 14.29
C CYS A 35 -17.78 -29.60 13.90
N PRO A 36 -16.89 -28.97 14.69
CA PRO A 36 -15.46 -29.10 14.48
C PRO A 36 -15.08 -30.58 14.67
N PRO A 37 -14.15 -31.13 13.87
CA PRO A 37 -13.69 -32.50 14.07
C PRO A 37 -13.08 -32.63 15.47
N SER A 38 -13.69 -33.47 16.29
CA SER A 38 -13.16 -33.87 17.59
C SER A 38 -11.86 -34.64 17.38
N GLY A 39 -10.72 -34.03 17.69
CA GLY A 39 -9.42 -34.71 17.66
C GLY A 39 -8.24 -33.93 17.11
N ALA A 40 -8.39 -32.66 16.73
CA ALA A 40 -7.22 -31.84 16.45
C ALA A 40 -6.38 -31.72 17.73
N PRO A 41 -5.08 -32.08 17.70
CA PRO A 41 -4.24 -32.05 18.89
C PRO A 41 -4.10 -30.60 19.39
N LEU A 42 -3.93 -30.41 20.70
CA LEU A 42 -3.90 -29.07 21.32
C LEU A 42 -2.88 -28.12 20.66
N TRP A 43 -1.79 -28.65 20.08
CA TRP A 43 -0.82 -27.86 19.32
C TRP A 43 -1.37 -27.29 18.01
N ALA A 44 -2.33 -27.95 17.36
CA ALA A 44 -2.96 -27.45 16.13
C ALA A 44 -3.79 -26.19 16.40
N TRP A 45 -4.40 -26.09 17.58
CA TRP A 45 -5.10 -24.89 18.03
C TRP A 45 -4.13 -23.79 18.50
N LEU A 46 -2.95 -24.14 19.02
CA LEU A 46 -1.89 -23.17 19.32
C LEU A 46 -1.31 -22.53 18.04
N LEU A 47 -1.14 -23.32 16.96
CA LEU A 47 -0.70 -22.80 15.66
C LEU A 47 -1.75 -21.91 14.98
N LEU A 48 -3.04 -22.26 15.06
CA LEU A 48 -4.12 -21.39 14.58
C LEU A 48 -4.30 -20.14 15.46
N GLY A 49 -4.06 -20.25 16.78
CA GLY A 49 -4.12 -19.12 17.71
C GLY A 49 -2.99 -18.11 17.53
N ALA A 50 -1.79 -18.56 17.12
CA ALA A 50 -0.65 -17.68 16.83
C ALA A 50 -0.86 -16.80 15.57
N LEU A 51 -1.76 -17.20 14.67
CA LEU A 51 -2.15 -16.43 13.48
C LEU A 51 -3.29 -15.42 13.74
N LEU A 52 -3.95 -15.50 14.91
CA LEU A 52 -5.15 -14.71 15.24
C LEU A 52 -4.93 -13.73 16.39
N VAL A 53 -3.69 -13.31 16.65
CA VAL A 53 -3.41 -12.15 17.53
C VAL A 53 -3.18 -10.93 16.64
N PRO A 54 -4.19 -10.08 16.40
CA PRO A 54 -3.96 -8.77 15.80
C PRO A 54 -2.97 -8.01 16.69
N GLY A 55 -1.82 -7.63 16.14
CA GLY A 55 -0.80 -6.84 16.84
C GLY A 55 0.43 -7.60 17.36
N ALA A 56 0.58 -8.90 17.09
CA ALA A 56 1.82 -9.63 17.40
C ALA A 56 2.94 -9.39 16.37
N TRP A 57 2.62 -8.75 15.24
CA TRP A 57 3.57 -8.52 14.17
C TRP A 57 3.49 -7.05 13.73
N SER A 58 4.64 -6.39 13.73
CA SER A 58 4.78 -5.00 13.28
C SER A 58 4.80 -5.00 11.75
N PHE A 59 3.68 -4.62 11.12
CA PHE A 59 3.54 -4.55 9.67
C PHE A 59 2.94 -3.22 9.23
N LEU A 60 3.16 -2.86 7.97
CA LEU A 60 2.43 -1.79 7.31
C LEU A 60 1.02 -2.27 6.95
N ASN A 61 0.01 -1.44 7.15
CA ASN A 61 -1.32 -1.65 6.60
C ASN A 61 -1.46 -1.00 5.21
N GLU A 62 -2.56 -1.29 4.50
CA GLU A 62 -2.79 -0.78 3.14
C GLU A 62 -2.78 0.76 3.05
N GLU A 63 -3.32 1.46 4.05
CA GLU A 63 -3.30 2.93 4.10
C GLU A 63 -1.87 3.48 4.23
N GLN A 64 -1.01 2.81 4.99
CA GLN A 64 0.39 3.16 5.16
C GLN A 64 1.22 2.87 3.89
N GLU A 65 0.92 1.77 3.20
CA GLU A 65 1.54 1.46 1.90
C GLU A 65 1.17 2.51 0.84
N GLU A 66 -0.10 2.92 0.79
CA GLU A 66 -0.56 4.00 -0.09
C GLU A 66 0.10 5.33 0.27
N LEU A 67 0.17 5.67 1.56
CA LEU A 67 0.82 6.89 2.04
C LEU A 67 2.31 6.94 1.67
N LEU A 68 3.03 5.81 1.75
CA LEU A 68 4.42 5.73 1.32
C LEU A 68 4.57 6.10 -0.15
N VAL A 69 3.74 5.54 -1.03
CA VAL A 69 3.76 5.84 -2.47
C VAL A 69 3.34 7.29 -2.75
N GLU A 70 2.33 7.79 -2.05
CA GLU A 70 1.87 9.17 -2.18
C GLU A 70 2.99 10.16 -1.82
N LEU A 71 3.66 9.95 -0.70
CA LEU A 71 4.75 10.81 -0.24
C LEU A 71 5.97 10.74 -1.16
N HIS A 72 6.34 9.57 -1.66
CA HIS A 72 7.39 9.47 -2.68
C HIS A 72 7.04 10.34 -3.89
N ASN A 73 5.84 10.15 -4.46
CA ASN A 73 5.42 10.94 -5.61
C ASN A 73 5.27 12.44 -5.30
N HIS A 74 4.88 12.80 -4.07
CA HIS A 74 4.82 14.18 -3.58
C HIS A 74 6.19 14.86 -3.55
N TYR A 75 7.22 14.19 -3.03
CA TYR A 75 8.58 14.73 -3.01
C TYR A 75 9.22 14.76 -4.41
N ARG A 76 8.98 13.71 -5.19
CA ARG A 76 9.44 13.56 -6.58
C ARG A 76 9.07 14.75 -7.48
N GLY A 77 7.92 15.39 -7.29
CA GLY A 77 7.58 16.57 -8.08
C GLY A 77 7.73 17.92 -7.38
N GLN A 78 8.44 17.96 -6.26
CA GLN A 78 8.96 19.20 -5.64
C GLN A 78 10.41 19.52 -6.05
N VAL A 79 11.12 18.56 -6.64
CA VAL A 79 12.56 18.73 -6.96
C VAL A 79 12.83 19.78 -8.03
N SER A 80 13.95 20.51 -7.86
CA SER A 80 14.44 21.53 -8.79
C SER A 80 15.98 21.44 -8.91
N PRO A 81 16.56 21.27 -10.10
CA PRO A 81 15.87 21.03 -11.37
C PRO A 81 15.01 19.77 -11.28
N SER A 82 13.91 19.73 -12.01
CA SER A 82 13.19 18.46 -12.18
C SER A 82 14.20 17.40 -12.60
N ALA A 83 14.27 16.26 -11.91
CA ALA A 83 15.03 15.12 -12.41
C ALA A 83 14.63 14.97 -13.88
N SER A 84 15.60 14.85 -14.80
CA SER A 84 15.43 15.19 -16.22
C SER A 84 14.26 14.52 -16.95
N ALA A 85 13.66 13.48 -16.35
CA ALA A 85 12.50 12.76 -16.84
C ALA A 85 11.21 12.91 -16.00
N MET A 86 11.22 13.64 -14.88
CA MET A 86 10.12 13.76 -13.91
C MET A 86 9.42 15.11 -14.03
N MET A 87 8.12 15.12 -14.35
CA MET A 87 7.38 16.37 -14.52
C MET A 87 7.06 17.07 -13.18
N PRO A 88 7.06 18.41 -13.11
CA PRO A 88 6.62 19.16 -11.93
C PRO A 88 5.16 18.86 -11.54
N LEU A 89 4.87 18.75 -10.24
CA LEU A 89 3.53 18.45 -9.69
C LEU A 89 2.46 19.51 -10.01
N SER A 90 2.83 20.69 -10.50
CA SER A 90 1.88 21.74 -10.90
C SER A 90 0.89 21.27 -11.99
N ASN A 91 1.25 20.23 -12.74
CA ASN A 91 0.41 19.67 -13.81
C ASN A 91 -0.49 18.50 -13.35
N TRP A 92 -0.43 18.08 -12.08
CA TRP A 92 -1.08 16.85 -11.61
C TRP A 92 -2.50 17.03 -11.06
N ARG A 93 -2.80 18.21 -10.47
CA ARG A 93 -4.12 18.52 -9.86
C ARG A 93 -5.28 18.51 -10.89
N GLU A 94 -4.96 18.58 -12.17
CA GLU A 94 -5.93 18.54 -13.26
C GLU A 94 -6.13 17.13 -13.83
N ALA A 95 -5.13 16.25 -13.71
CA ALA A 95 -5.17 14.89 -14.28
C ALA A 95 -6.01 13.88 -13.47
N TRP A 96 -6.28 14.15 -12.19
CA TRP A 96 -7.01 13.22 -11.29
C TRP A 96 -8.35 13.77 -10.76
N ARG A 97 -8.82 14.95 -11.19
CA ARG A 97 -10.18 15.39 -10.85
C ARG A 97 -11.20 14.59 -11.65
N ARG A 98 -11.75 13.57 -11.01
CA ARG A 98 -12.97 12.87 -11.41
C ARG A 98 -14.10 13.89 -11.55
N LEU A 99 -14.37 14.37 -12.76
CA LEU A 99 -15.60 15.12 -13.05
C LEU A 99 -16.80 14.16 -12.92
N PRO A 100 -17.89 14.57 -12.24
CA PRO A 100 -19.06 13.72 -12.11
C PRO A 100 -19.76 13.58 -13.48
N GLY A 101 -19.73 12.37 -14.04
CA GLY A 101 -20.56 12.01 -15.21
C GLY A 101 -19.82 11.65 -16.49
N GLU A 102 -18.49 11.71 -16.54
CA GLU A 102 -17.71 11.31 -17.72
C GLU A 102 -16.97 10.00 -17.46
N THR A 103 -17.17 9.02 -18.34
CA THR A 103 -16.44 7.76 -18.35
C THR A 103 -14.94 8.03 -18.50
N CYS A 104 -14.09 7.26 -17.83
CA CYS A 104 -12.64 7.36 -17.93
C CYS A 104 -12.20 7.28 -19.41
N VAL A 105 -11.92 8.41 -20.05
CA VAL A 105 -11.24 8.45 -21.34
C VAL A 105 -9.82 8.88 -21.06
N ALA A 106 -8.88 7.95 -21.22
CA ALA A 106 -7.46 8.25 -21.15
C ALA A 106 -7.10 9.29 -22.25
N PRO A 107 -6.21 10.26 -21.97
CA PRO A 107 -5.75 11.22 -22.98
C PRO A 107 -5.10 10.48 -24.17
N THR A 108 -5.60 10.72 -25.38
CA THR A 108 -5.23 9.99 -26.62
C THR A 108 -3.93 10.47 -27.29
N THR A 109 -2.97 10.95 -26.51
CA THR A 109 -1.60 11.23 -27.00
C THR A 109 -0.58 10.68 -26.00
N GLU A 110 -0.42 9.36 -26.02
CA GLU A 110 0.50 8.59 -25.18
C GLU A 110 1.96 8.75 -25.62
N THR A 111 2.71 9.60 -24.93
CA THR A 111 4.17 9.46 -24.86
C THR A 111 4.59 9.49 -23.39
N ASN A 112 4.85 8.31 -22.80
CA ASN A 112 5.62 8.07 -21.57
C ASN A 112 5.21 8.77 -20.25
N ILE A 113 4.04 9.40 -20.14
CA ILE A 113 3.63 10.08 -18.88
C ILE A 113 3.42 9.08 -17.72
N HIS A 114 3.06 7.82 -18.01
CA HIS A 114 2.89 6.77 -17.00
C HIS A 114 4.20 6.15 -16.49
N SER A 115 5.36 6.48 -17.08
CA SER A 115 6.63 5.81 -16.78
C SER A 115 7.35 6.35 -15.54
N TYR A 116 6.96 7.51 -15.00
CA TYR A 116 7.75 8.24 -14.00
C TYR A 116 7.10 8.32 -12.61
N ILE A 117 5.85 7.84 -12.49
CA ILE A 117 5.12 7.74 -11.23
C ILE A 117 5.57 6.46 -10.53
N GLN A 118 6.06 6.58 -9.30
CA GLN A 118 6.35 5.41 -8.51
C GLN A 118 5.07 4.69 -8.12
N LYS A 119 5.08 3.37 -8.24
CA LYS A 119 3.97 2.47 -7.87
C LYS A 119 4.43 1.51 -6.79
N TRP A 120 3.48 1.02 -6.00
CA TRP A 120 3.74 -0.05 -5.06
C TRP A 120 4.13 -1.35 -5.80
N ASP A 121 5.15 -2.05 -5.30
CA ASP A 121 5.52 -3.39 -5.74
C ASP A 121 5.56 -4.35 -4.55
N ALA A 122 4.63 -5.31 -4.55
CA ALA A 122 4.49 -6.30 -3.51
C ALA A 122 5.70 -7.26 -3.40
N ASN A 123 6.46 -7.47 -4.48
CA ASN A 123 7.67 -8.31 -4.42
C ASN A 123 8.79 -7.58 -3.70
N LEU A 124 8.94 -6.27 -3.94
CA LEU A 124 9.91 -5.44 -3.22
C LEU A 124 9.57 -5.36 -1.73
N LYS A 125 8.28 -5.25 -1.39
CA LYS A 125 7.80 -5.35 0.00
C LYS A 125 8.27 -6.65 0.67
N VAL A 126 8.10 -7.80 0.02
CA VAL A 126 8.48 -9.10 0.61
C VAL A 126 9.98 -9.18 0.90
N ILE A 127 10.81 -8.61 0.03
CA ILE A 127 12.26 -8.50 0.26
C ILE A 127 12.54 -7.62 1.48
N ALA A 128 11.91 -6.46 1.56
CA ALA A 128 12.04 -5.53 2.68
C ALA A 128 11.57 -6.16 4.00
N GLU A 129 10.46 -6.91 4.01
CA GLU A 129 9.93 -7.61 5.20
C GLU A 129 10.92 -8.64 5.72
N GLY A 130 11.47 -9.46 4.81
CA GLY A 130 12.46 -10.48 5.15
C GLY A 130 13.73 -9.89 5.75
N TYR A 131 14.13 -8.69 5.32
CA TYR A 131 15.31 -8.02 5.84
C TYR A 131 15.04 -7.24 7.13
N ALA A 132 13.95 -6.47 7.21
CA ALA A 132 13.57 -5.68 8.38
C ALA A 132 13.44 -6.55 9.65
N ALA A 133 12.91 -7.78 9.49
CA ALA A 133 12.76 -8.75 10.58
C ALA A 133 14.09 -9.22 11.18
N LYS A 134 15.23 -9.06 10.48
CA LYS A 134 16.56 -9.42 11.00
C LYS A 134 17.05 -8.44 12.07
N CYS A 135 16.49 -7.23 12.14
CA CYS A 135 16.91 -6.18 13.06
C CYS A 135 18.42 -5.90 13.00
N ILE A 136 18.95 -5.73 11.78
CA ILE A 136 20.34 -5.37 11.52
C ILE A 136 20.37 -3.99 10.88
N TRP A 137 21.03 -3.03 11.52
CA TRP A 137 21.28 -1.71 10.96
C TRP A 137 22.46 -1.76 9.99
N ASN A 138 22.19 -2.24 8.79
CA ASN A 138 23.07 -2.18 7.63
C ASN A 138 22.23 -2.40 6.37
N HIS A 139 22.75 -2.02 5.20
CA HIS A 139 22.09 -2.35 3.94
C HIS A 139 22.07 -3.86 3.69
N ASN A 140 21.00 -4.33 3.05
CA ASN A 140 20.84 -5.74 2.71
C ASN A 140 21.92 -6.18 1.70
N PRO A 141 22.84 -7.09 2.08
CA PRO A 141 23.96 -7.48 1.22
C PRO A 141 23.53 -8.38 0.05
N ASP A 142 22.32 -8.92 0.10
CA ASP A 142 21.77 -9.85 -0.89
C ASP A 142 20.85 -9.13 -1.90
N LEU A 143 20.86 -7.80 -1.93
CA LEU A 143 20.19 -7.03 -2.98
C LEU A 143 20.94 -7.19 -4.30
N MET A 144 20.21 -7.62 -5.33
CA MET A 144 20.70 -7.63 -6.71
C MET A 144 20.60 -6.20 -7.28
N GLU A 145 19.99 -6.04 -8.45
CA GLU A 145 19.67 -4.74 -9.06
C GLU A 145 18.48 -4.10 -8.34
N THR A 146 18.59 -3.79 -7.05
CA THR A 146 17.50 -3.23 -6.24
C THR A 146 18.05 -2.20 -5.27
N GLY A 147 17.50 -1.00 -5.31
CA GLY A 147 17.87 0.09 -4.43
C GLY A 147 17.30 -0.09 -3.03
N GLU A 148 17.85 0.62 -2.03
CA GLU A 148 17.37 0.52 -0.65
C GLU A 148 17.57 1.80 0.14
N ASN A 149 16.52 2.22 0.85
CA ASN A 149 16.59 3.23 1.88
C ASN A 149 16.20 2.63 3.23
N LEU A 150 16.92 3.05 4.28
CA LEU A 150 16.74 2.59 5.65
C LEU A 150 16.39 3.76 6.56
N PHE A 151 15.48 3.53 7.50
CA PHE A 151 15.16 4.49 8.54
C PHE A 151 15.02 3.80 9.89
N ALA A 152 15.66 4.35 10.91
CA ALA A 152 15.54 3.90 12.28
C ALA A 152 15.13 5.08 13.18
N GLY A 153 14.13 4.86 14.03
CA GLY A 153 13.67 5.82 15.02
C GLY A 153 13.31 5.15 16.34
N THR A 154 13.26 5.93 17.43
CA THR A 154 12.73 5.48 18.71
C THR A 154 11.28 5.91 18.85
N GLY A 155 10.43 5.03 19.38
CA GLY A 155 8.97 5.28 19.45
C GLY A 155 8.21 4.74 18.22
N PRO A 156 6.92 5.06 18.08
CA PRO A 156 6.10 4.61 16.95
C PRO A 156 6.66 5.10 15.61
N LEU A 157 6.50 4.31 14.54
CA LEU A 157 6.88 4.73 13.20
C LEU A 157 6.02 5.93 12.75
N ASP A 158 6.67 7.04 12.43
CA ASP A 158 6.11 8.13 11.65
C ASP A 158 6.66 8.09 10.22
N ILE A 159 5.80 7.70 9.28
CA ILE A 159 6.14 7.57 7.86
C ILE A 159 6.47 8.94 7.24
N ARG A 160 5.78 10.01 7.66
CA ARG A 160 6.04 11.36 7.13
C ARG A 160 7.41 11.83 7.58
N GLU A 161 7.73 11.65 8.85
CA GLU A 161 9.05 12.01 9.39
C GLU A 161 10.18 11.24 8.67
N ALA A 162 10.00 9.93 8.45
CA ALA A 162 11.01 9.11 7.78
C ALA A 162 11.31 9.60 6.36
N LEU A 163 10.27 9.80 5.54
CA LEU A 163 10.44 10.25 4.15
C LEU A 163 10.87 11.71 4.06
N GLU A 164 10.45 12.57 4.99
CA GLU A 164 10.93 13.95 5.08
C GLU A 164 12.43 13.99 5.36
N LYS A 165 12.93 13.18 6.31
CA LYS A 165 14.37 13.12 6.60
C LYS A 165 15.20 12.64 5.42
N TRP A 166 14.74 11.60 4.72
CA TRP A 166 15.39 11.17 3.48
C TRP A 166 15.37 12.27 2.41
N PHE A 167 14.25 12.97 2.26
CA PHE A 167 14.14 14.06 1.28
C PHE A 167 15.07 15.24 1.62
N LEU A 168 15.14 15.64 2.89
CA LEU A 168 15.92 16.79 3.35
C LEU A 168 17.43 16.66 3.12
N GLU A 169 17.95 15.47 2.80
CA GLU A 169 19.34 15.33 2.36
C GLU A 169 19.63 16.11 1.06
N HIS A 170 18.60 16.54 0.33
CA HIS A 170 18.74 17.47 -0.81
C HIS A 170 19.45 18.78 -0.43
N LEU A 171 19.43 19.18 0.84
CA LEU A 171 20.12 20.38 1.33
C LEU A 171 21.65 20.23 1.27
N ASP A 172 22.14 18.99 1.26
CA ASP A 172 23.54 18.64 1.20
C ASP A 172 23.95 18.06 -0.17
N HIS A 173 23.05 18.00 -1.17
CA HIS A 173 23.32 17.48 -2.52
C HIS A 173 23.52 18.59 -3.54
N ASP A 174 24.59 18.47 -4.34
CA ASP A 174 24.84 19.34 -5.50
C ASP A 174 24.52 18.61 -6.81
N PHE A 175 23.45 19.05 -7.46
CA PHE A 175 22.99 18.53 -8.74
C PHE A 175 23.93 18.78 -9.92
N GLN A 176 24.76 19.82 -9.89
CA GLN A 176 25.61 20.18 -11.04
C GLN A 176 26.73 19.17 -11.25
N ASN A 177 27.22 18.59 -10.15
CA ASN A 177 28.36 17.68 -10.15
C ASN A 177 27.99 16.28 -9.59
N ASN A 178 26.74 16.08 -9.20
CA ASN A 178 26.21 14.87 -8.57
C ASN A 178 27.03 14.43 -7.34
N SER A 179 27.28 15.38 -6.43
CA SER A 179 28.05 15.14 -5.20
C SER A 179 27.26 15.49 -3.95
N CYS A 180 27.73 14.98 -2.82
CA CYS A 180 27.28 15.39 -1.49
C CYS A 180 28.33 16.28 -0.84
N THR A 181 27.88 17.19 0.01
CA THR A 181 28.74 17.90 0.97
C THR A 181 29.60 16.88 1.74
N GLU A 182 30.86 17.24 1.99
CA GLU A 182 31.80 16.39 2.73
C GLU A 182 31.21 15.97 4.09
N ASP A 183 31.38 14.70 4.45
CA ASP A 183 30.84 14.06 5.66
C ASP A 183 29.29 14.03 5.76
N LYS A 184 28.57 14.31 4.66
CA LYS A 184 27.10 14.19 4.59
C LYS A 184 26.67 13.00 3.76
N LEU A 185 25.40 12.60 3.95
CA LEU A 185 24.73 11.57 3.20
C LEU A 185 23.61 12.20 2.37
N CYS A 186 23.53 11.85 1.08
CA CYS A 186 22.39 12.19 0.21
C CYS A 186 21.90 11.01 -0.63
N GLY A 187 22.31 9.80 -0.25
CA GLY A 187 21.91 8.56 -0.91
C GLY A 187 20.41 8.32 -0.82
N HIS A 188 19.79 8.65 0.31
CA HIS A 188 18.36 8.46 0.45
C HIS A 188 17.57 9.43 -0.43
N TYR A 189 17.97 10.70 -0.45
CA TYR A 189 17.36 11.69 -1.33
C TYR A 189 17.46 11.29 -2.79
N THR A 190 18.67 10.98 -3.26
CA THR A 190 18.91 10.63 -4.67
C THR A 190 18.11 9.39 -5.08
N GLN A 191 18.00 8.38 -4.22
CA GLN A 191 17.16 7.20 -4.46
C GLN A 191 15.66 7.56 -4.57
N MET A 192 15.13 8.39 -3.68
CA MET A 192 13.72 8.79 -3.71
C MET A 192 13.35 9.47 -5.03
N VAL A 193 14.26 10.29 -5.56
CA VAL A 193 14.03 11.14 -6.73
C VAL A 193 14.69 10.61 -8.00
N TRP A 194 15.16 9.36 -7.99
CA TRP A 194 15.80 8.73 -9.13
C TRP A 194 14.82 8.57 -10.29
N ALA A 195 15.20 9.05 -11.47
CA ALA A 195 14.29 9.21 -12.60
C ALA A 195 13.71 7.87 -13.09
N ASP A 196 14.57 6.84 -13.15
CA ASP A 196 14.22 5.53 -13.71
C ASP A 196 13.47 4.63 -12.72
N THR A 197 13.62 4.89 -11.42
CA THR A 197 12.90 4.17 -10.35
C THR A 197 11.41 4.49 -10.39
N HIS A 198 10.62 3.48 -10.74
CA HIS A 198 9.16 3.57 -10.86
C HIS A 198 8.42 2.57 -9.97
N ARG A 199 9.13 1.79 -9.16
CA ARG A 199 8.57 0.82 -8.22
C ARG A 199 9.22 0.95 -6.86
N VAL A 200 8.40 0.88 -5.81
CA VAL A 200 8.84 0.88 -4.42
C VAL A 200 8.02 -0.12 -3.63
N GLY A 201 8.66 -0.85 -2.73
CA GLY A 201 7.98 -1.69 -1.74
C GLY A 201 8.73 -1.60 -0.42
N CYS A 202 8.01 -1.37 0.67
CA CYS A 202 8.59 -1.14 1.98
C CYS A 202 8.05 -2.09 3.03
N ALA A 203 8.79 -2.22 4.12
CA ALA A 203 8.39 -2.95 5.30
C ALA A 203 8.80 -2.22 6.57
N PHE A 204 7.92 -2.27 7.56
CA PHE A 204 8.19 -1.84 8.92
C PHE A 204 8.43 -3.07 9.80
N HIS A 205 9.38 -2.99 10.72
CA HIS A 205 9.55 -3.97 11.79
C HIS A 205 9.93 -3.26 13.10
N PHE A 206 9.36 -3.69 14.22
CA PHE A 206 9.75 -3.20 15.53
C PHE A 206 10.82 -4.10 16.15
N CYS A 207 12.01 -3.55 16.35
CA CYS A 207 13.16 -4.25 16.87
C CYS A 207 13.34 -3.94 18.36
N ASN A 208 13.20 -4.96 19.22
CA ASN A 208 13.49 -4.79 20.66
C ASN A 208 14.95 -4.37 20.89
N ASN A 209 15.87 -4.98 20.13
CA ASN A 209 17.28 -4.61 20.06
C ASN A 209 17.66 -4.54 18.57
N MET A 210 18.44 -3.54 18.19
CA MET A 210 18.94 -3.41 16.83
C MET A 210 20.43 -3.81 16.80
N GLN A 211 20.81 -4.78 15.97
CA GLN A 211 22.23 -5.06 15.76
C GLN A 211 22.87 -3.92 14.96
N GLY A 212 24.05 -3.46 15.33
CA GLY A 212 24.76 -2.37 14.64
C GLY A 212 24.36 -0.97 15.10
N LEU A 213 23.31 -0.83 15.92
CA LEU A 213 22.98 0.37 16.68
C LEU A 213 22.87 0.02 18.17
N ASN A 214 23.44 0.82 19.06
CA ASN A 214 23.27 0.62 20.50
C ASN A 214 21.90 1.16 20.99
N TRP A 215 20.83 0.87 20.26
CA TRP A 215 19.47 1.34 20.50
C TRP A 215 18.53 0.17 20.79
N GLU A 216 17.60 0.41 21.72
CA GLU A 216 16.51 -0.50 22.04
C GLU A 216 15.19 0.08 21.53
N ARG A 217 14.19 -0.79 21.30
CA ARG A 217 12.83 -0.39 20.94
C ARG A 217 12.78 0.47 19.67
N VAL A 218 13.44 -0.02 18.62
CA VAL A 218 13.64 0.69 17.36
C VAL A 218 12.51 0.39 16.39
N SER A 219 11.89 1.45 15.87
CA SER A 219 11.06 1.36 14.67
C SER A 219 11.96 1.37 13.45
N TYR A 220 11.96 0.28 12.69
CA TYR A 220 12.83 0.08 11.53
C TYR A 220 12.00 0.01 10.25
N LEU A 221 12.22 0.95 9.33
CA LEU A 221 11.60 0.99 8.02
C LEU A 221 12.67 0.69 6.96
N VAL A 222 12.37 -0.28 6.10
CA VAL A 222 13.17 -0.65 4.93
C VAL A 222 12.32 -0.39 3.70
N CYS A 223 12.81 0.35 2.72
CA CYS A 223 12.17 0.55 1.44
C CYS A 223 13.09 0.09 0.32
N ASN A 224 12.62 -0.82 -0.54
CA ASN A 224 13.34 -1.28 -1.71
C ASN A 224 12.78 -0.67 -3.00
N TYR A 225 13.66 -0.41 -3.96
CA TYR A 225 13.38 0.37 -5.17
C TYR A 225 13.78 -0.39 -6.43
N TYR A 226 12.97 -0.31 -7.48
CA TYR A 226 13.31 -0.89 -8.77
C TYR A 226 12.85 -0.04 -9.97
N PRO A 227 13.68 0.10 -11.02
CA PRO A 227 15.14 -0.11 -11.03
C PRO A 227 15.80 0.66 -9.87
N PRO A 228 17.01 0.23 -9.44
CA PRO A 228 17.75 0.91 -8.39
C PRO A 228 17.99 2.38 -8.77
#